data_AF-A0A812SIQ9-F1
#
_entry.id   AF-A0A812SIQ9-F1
#
_cell.length_a   1.000
_cell.length_b   1.000
_cell.length_c   1.000
_cell.angle_alpha   90.00
_cell.angle_beta   90.00
_cell.angle_gamma   90.00
#
_symmetry.space_group_name_H-M   'P 1'
#
loop_
_entity.id
_entity.type
_entity.pdbx_description
1 polymer ?
#
loop_
_entity_poly.entity_id
_entity_poly.type
_entity_poly.pdbx_seq_one_letter_code
_entity_poly.pdbx_strand_id
1 'polypeptide(L)'
;MRAQDLVSWPAQMCCASFPATVCDKDLTPQTPCLHDEDFEHNKTTWAWCDTYQAAPSVDECNSNGCSGDEWHCHCETKEGCLAVGGRWDEYQCWRDLQHMSSEVHKAISMAKSQHSCDDIEVWHSPLEYSVDWMGSSCCSSGKSLCQELGGGGGHSHHHHHSAAGR
;
A
#
# COMPACT_ATOMS: atom_id res chain seq x y z
N MET A 1 23.17 -11.94 -3.88
CA MET A 1 21.78 -12.42 -3.84
C MET A 1 21.71 -13.55 -2.84
N ARG A 2 20.96 -13.38 -1.75
CA ARG A 2 20.81 -14.43 -0.74
C ARG A 2 19.79 -15.44 -1.29
N ALA A 3 19.92 -16.71 -0.95
CA ALA A 3 18.95 -17.73 -1.36
C ALA A 3 17.50 -17.40 -0.96
N GLN A 4 17.34 -16.55 0.07
CA GLN A 4 16.09 -16.00 0.57
C GLN A 4 15.34 -15.16 -0.48
N ASP A 5 16.08 -14.44 -1.34
CA ASP A 5 15.53 -13.55 -2.37
C ASP A 5 14.94 -14.34 -3.56
N LEU A 6 15.36 -15.60 -3.73
CA LEU A 6 14.93 -16.49 -4.83
C LEU A 6 13.68 -17.32 -4.47
N VAL A 7 13.31 -17.37 -3.19
CA VAL A 7 12.21 -18.20 -2.67
C VAL A 7 10.99 -17.36 -2.27
N SER A 8 11.18 -16.06 -2.01
CA SER A 8 10.12 -15.14 -1.59
C SER A 8 9.02 -14.96 -2.64
N TRP A 9 9.39 -14.75 -3.91
CA TRP A 9 8.42 -14.52 -4.99
C TRP A 9 7.58 -15.76 -5.34
N PRO A 10 8.15 -16.98 -5.49
CA PRO A 10 7.35 -18.19 -5.67
C PRO A 10 6.48 -18.55 -4.46
N ALA A 11 6.95 -18.26 -3.23
CA ALA A 11 6.17 -18.48 -2.01
C ALA A 11 4.94 -17.57 -1.92
N GLN A 12 5.05 -16.31 -2.37
CA GLN A 12 3.92 -15.37 -2.49
C GLN A 12 2.83 -15.89 -3.45
N MET A 13 3.23 -16.62 -4.49
CA MET A 13 2.31 -17.15 -5.51
C MET A 13 1.67 -18.50 -5.13
N CYS A 14 2.32 -19.30 -4.27
CA CYS A 14 1.88 -20.66 -3.91
C CYS A 14 0.96 -20.72 -2.67
N CYS A 15 0.96 -19.70 -1.82
CA CYS A 15 0.18 -19.69 -0.59
C CYS A 15 -1.19 -19.01 -0.81
N ALA A 16 -2.17 -19.77 -1.29
CA ALA A 16 -3.58 -19.38 -1.30
C ALA A 16 -4.14 -19.04 0.11
N SER A 17 -3.34 -19.24 1.16
CA SER A 17 -3.55 -18.80 2.54
C SER A 17 -2.61 -17.64 2.87
N PHE A 18 -2.91 -16.47 2.33
CA PHE A 18 -2.55 -15.23 3.00
C PHE A 18 -3.27 -15.28 4.36
N PRO A 19 -2.57 -15.37 5.51
CA PRO A 19 -1.18 -15.05 5.72
C PRO A 19 -0.51 -15.94 6.76
N ALA A 20 -0.16 -17.12 6.32
CA ALA A 20 0.69 -17.99 7.08
C ALA A 20 1.64 -18.66 6.11
N THR A 21 2.93 -18.47 6.34
CA THR A 21 4.06 -19.27 5.80
C THR A 21 4.49 -18.91 4.37
N VAL A 22 5.79 -18.62 4.10
CA VAL A 22 6.89 -19.62 4.14
C VAL A 22 8.12 -19.19 4.95
N CYS A 23 8.36 -17.90 5.20
CA CYS A 23 9.62 -17.44 5.81
C CYS A 23 9.55 -17.15 7.32
N ASP A 24 8.35 -17.00 7.86
CA ASP A 24 8.13 -16.76 9.29
C ASP A 24 6.73 -17.27 9.68
N LYS A 25 6.70 -18.40 10.39
CA LYS A 25 5.44 -19.08 10.77
C LYS A 25 4.66 -18.32 11.85
N ASP A 26 5.34 -17.43 12.57
CA ASP A 26 4.76 -16.69 13.69
C ASP A 26 4.35 -15.26 13.26
N LEU A 27 4.64 -14.87 12.02
CA LEU A 27 4.25 -13.59 11.46
C LEU A 27 2.79 -13.62 11.00
N THR A 28 1.96 -12.83 11.67
CA THR A 28 0.61 -12.48 11.23
C THR A 28 0.65 -11.18 10.43
N PRO A 29 -0.18 -10.98 9.40
CA PRO A 29 -0.25 -9.72 8.69
C PRO A 29 -0.69 -8.66 9.62
N GLN A 30 -0.15 -7.53 9.25
CA GLN A 30 -0.50 -6.28 9.84
C GLN A 30 -1.09 -5.42 8.74
N THR A 31 -2.16 -4.72 9.10
CA THR A 31 -2.70 -3.63 8.31
C THR A 31 -1.86 -2.37 8.57
N PRO A 32 -1.84 -1.38 7.67
CA PRO A 32 -1.16 -0.11 7.92
C PRO A 32 -1.89 0.76 8.94
N CYS A 33 -3.04 0.30 9.48
CA CYS A 33 -3.87 1.03 10.42
C CYS A 33 -3.41 0.78 11.85
N LEU A 34 -3.69 1.74 12.75
CA LEU A 34 -3.38 1.56 14.17
C LEU A 34 -4.17 0.37 14.75
N HIS A 35 -5.46 0.29 14.39
CA HIS A 35 -6.35 -0.82 14.74
C HIS A 35 -6.73 -1.60 13.48
N ASP A 36 -6.78 -2.93 13.58
CA ASP A 36 -7.03 -3.77 12.40
C ASP A 36 -8.49 -3.67 11.94
N GLU A 37 -9.43 -3.36 12.84
CA GLU A 37 -10.83 -3.07 12.48
C GLU A 37 -11.01 -1.82 11.61
N ASP A 38 -10.04 -0.90 11.60
CA ASP A 38 -10.10 0.33 10.81
C ASP A 38 -9.70 0.12 9.34
N PHE A 39 -9.25 -1.08 8.97
CA PHE A 39 -8.86 -1.39 7.61
C PHE A 39 -10.08 -1.65 6.70
N GLU A 40 -10.26 -0.77 5.72
CA GLU A 40 -11.36 -0.85 4.76
C GLU A 40 -11.03 -1.83 3.61
N HIS A 41 -11.10 -3.14 3.90
CA HIS A 41 -10.67 -4.23 3.01
C HIS A 41 -11.09 -4.08 1.53
N ASN A 42 -12.36 -3.73 1.27
CA ASN A 42 -12.95 -3.66 -0.07
C ASN A 42 -12.96 -2.24 -0.66
N LYS A 43 -12.34 -1.26 0.00
CA LYS A 43 -12.27 0.10 -0.53
C LYS A 43 -11.32 0.14 -1.72
N THR A 44 -11.75 0.81 -2.77
CA THR A 44 -10.94 1.05 -3.97
C THR A 44 -9.88 2.11 -3.65
N THR A 45 -8.60 1.77 -3.82
CA THR A 45 -7.46 2.69 -3.67
C THR A 45 -7.17 3.44 -4.96
N TRP A 46 -7.25 2.73 -6.08
CA TRP A 46 -7.17 3.30 -7.41
C TRP A 46 -7.94 2.41 -8.38
N ALA A 47 -8.31 2.98 -9.52
CA ALA A 47 -8.99 2.25 -10.58
C ALA A 47 -8.47 2.75 -11.92
N TRP A 48 -8.59 1.93 -12.94
CA TRP A 48 -8.17 2.29 -14.28
C TRP A 48 -9.08 1.66 -15.33
N CYS A 49 -9.07 2.27 -16.51
CA CYS A 49 -9.71 1.72 -17.69
C CYS A 49 -8.69 1.01 -18.57
N ASP A 50 -8.92 -0.26 -18.87
CA ASP A 50 -8.17 -1.03 -19.85
C ASP A 50 -8.90 -1.04 -21.20
N THR A 51 -8.40 -0.27 -22.16
CA THR A 51 -8.87 -0.22 -23.55
C THR A 51 -7.91 -0.92 -24.52
N TYR A 52 -6.91 -1.67 -24.02
CA TYR A 52 -5.81 -2.18 -24.86
C TYR A 52 -6.22 -3.26 -25.86
N GLN A 53 -7.38 -3.90 -25.65
CA GLN A 53 -7.83 -4.96 -26.56
C GLN A 53 -8.37 -4.44 -27.90
N ALA A 54 -8.91 -3.21 -27.92
CA ALA A 54 -9.29 -2.49 -29.12
C ALA A 54 -9.46 -1.01 -28.76
N ALA A 55 -8.46 -0.18 -29.09
CA ALA A 55 -8.58 1.26 -28.85
C ALA A 55 -9.73 1.83 -29.73
N PRO A 56 -10.72 2.53 -29.15
CA PRO A 56 -11.76 3.19 -29.92
C PRO A 56 -11.16 4.30 -30.79
N SER A 57 -11.92 4.81 -31.75
CA SER A 57 -11.49 6.02 -32.47
C SER A 57 -11.37 7.22 -31.50
N VAL A 58 -10.52 8.19 -31.83
CA VAL A 58 -10.36 9.41 -31.02
C VAL A 58 -11.70 10.12 -30.79
N ASP A 59 -12.55 10.19 -31.81
CA ASP A 59 -13.86 10.83 -31.72
C ASP A 59 -14.81 10.07 -30.79
N GLU A 60 -14.80 8.74 -30.85
CA GLU A 60 -15.58 7.88 -29.96
C GLU A 60 -15.08 7.97 -28.51
N CYS A 61 -13.76 8.02 -28.30
CA CYS A 61 -13.16 8.22 -26.99
C CYS A 61 -13.63 9.55 -26.37
N ASN A 62 -13.44 10.65 -27.10
CA ASN A 62 -13.78 12.00 -26.61
C ASN A 62 -15.29 12.19 -26.40
N SER A 63 -16.13 11.57 -27.23
CA SER A 63 -17.59 11.65 -27.12
C SER A 63 -18.13 10.98 -25.86
N ASN A 64 -17.39 10.04 -25.27
CA ASN A 64 -17.76 9.34 -24.04
C ASN A 64 -17.14 9.95 -22.78
N GLY A 65 -16.62 11.18 -22.86
CA GLY A 65 -16.04 11.89 -21.71
C GLY A 65 -14.66 11.35 -21.30
N CYS A 66 -14.02 10.57 -22.17
CA CYS A 66 -12.64 10.14 -22.04
C CYS A 66 -11.72 11.06 -22.85
N SER A 67 -10.41 10.88 -22.74
CA SER A 67 -9.43 11.61 -23.55
C SER A 67 -8.37 10.65 -24.09
N GLY A 68 -7.95 10.83 -25.33
CA GLY A 68 -7.11 9.84 -25.98
C GLY A 68 -6.55 10.26 -27.32
N ASP A 69 -5.77 9.35 -27.91
CA ASP A 69 -5.20 9.42 -29.24
C ASP A 69 -5.54 8.16 -30.05
N GLU A 70 -4.92 7.98 -31.21
CA GLU A 70 -5.18 6.83 -32.09
C GLU A 70 -4.73 5.48 -31.49
N TRP A 71 -3.99 5.49 -30.39
CA TRP A 71 -3.43 4.32 -29.72
C TRP A 71 -4.04 4.05 -28.34
N HIS A 72 -4.55 5.09 -27.67
CA HIS A 72 -5.03 4.99 -26.29
C HIS A 72 -6.30 5.81 -26.05
N CYS A 73 -7.21 5.29 -25.23
CA CYS A 73 -8.34 6.04 -24.69
C CYS A 73 -8.33 5.97 -23.17
N HIS A 74 -8.08 7.10 -22.52
CA HIS A 74 -8.02 7.22 -21.07
C HIS A 74 -9.35 7.73 -20.51
N CYS A 75 -9.96 6.93 -19.65
CA CYS A 75 -11.23 7.24 -19.00
C CYS A 75 -11.03 7.32 -17.47
N GLU A 76 -11.40 8.46 -16.88
CA GLU A 76 -11.37 8.68 -15.42
C GLU A 76 -12.57 8.05 -14.70
N THR A 77 -13.63 7.69 -15.44
CA THR A 77 -14.87 7.16 -14.89
C THR A 77 -15.15 5.76 -15.41
N LYS A 78 -15.80 4.95 -14.57
CA LYS A 78 -16.28 3.62 -14.93
C LYS A 78 -17.29 3.69 -16.07
N GLU A 79 -18.19 4.66 -16.02
CA GLU A 79 -19.22 4.86 -17.03
C GLU A 79 -18.60 5.16 -18.40
N GLY A 80 -17.64 6.09 -18.47
CA GLY A 80 -16.92 6.39 -19.72
C GLY A 80 -16.13 5.20 -20.23
N CYS A 81 -15.44 4.50 -19.34
CA CYS A 81 -14.66 3.31 -19.69
C CYS A 81 -15.51 2.21 -20.34
N LEU A 82 -16.65 1.88 -19.74
CA LEU A 82 -17.55 0.85 -20.26
C LEU A 82 -18.22 1.30 -21.56
N ALA A 83 -18.48 2.59 -21.72
CA ALA A 83 -19.12 3.13 -22.93
C ALA A 83 -18.22 3.02 -24.19
N VAL A 84 -16.90 3.07 -24.02
CA VAL A 84 -15.93 2.83 -25.10
C VAL A 84 -15.52 1.37 -25.26
N GLY A 85 -16.23 0.45 -24.59
CA GLY A 85 -15.94 -0.99 -24.62
C GLY A 85 -14.71 -1.42 -23.82
N GLY A 86 -14.17 -0.54 -22.97
CA GLY A 86 -13.06 -0.84 -22.07
C GLY A 86 -13.47 -1.71 -20.88
N ARG A 87 -12.48 -2.30 -20.20
CA ARG A 87 -12.67 -2.99 -18.93
C ARG A 87 -12.29 -2.05 -17.78
N TRP A 88 -13.21 -1.83 -16.86
CA TRP A 88 -12.92 -1.10 -15.62
C TRP A 88 -12.35 -2.05 -14.58
N ASP A 89 -11.11 -1.82 -14.17
CA ASP A 89 -10.44 -2.57 -13.13
C ASP A 89 -10.29 -1.71 -11.87
N GLU A 90 -10.76 -2.25 -10.75
CA GLU A 90 -10.63 -1.62 -9.44
C GLU A 90 -9.53 -2.31 -8.65
N TYR A 91 -8.61 -1.52 -8.13
CA TYR A 91 -7.62 -1.96 -7.19
C TYR A 91 -8.10 -1.68 -5.77
N GLN A 92 -8.34 -2.73 -4.99
CA GLN A 92 -8.87 -2.64 -3.64
C GLN A 92 -7.75 -2.79 -2.61
N CYS A 93 -7.96 -2.24 -1.42
CA CYS A 93 -7.00 -2.25 -0.31
C CYS A 93 -6.41 -3.62 0.02
N TRP A 94 -7.21 -4.69 -0.03
CA TRP A 94 -6.71 -6.05 0.20
C TRP A 94 -5.63 -6.50 -0.79
N ARG A 95 -5.63 -5.97 -2.01
CA ARG A 95 -4.64 -6.33 -3.04
C ARG A 95 -3.27 -5.75 -2.70
N ASP A 96 -3.20 -4.53 -2.20
CA ASP A 96 -1.93 -3.94 -1.71
C ASP A 96 -1.38 -4.73 -0.53
N LEU A 97 -2.26 -5.19 0.36
CA LEU A 97 -1.87 -6.02 1.49
C LEU A 97 -1.23 -7.35 1.05
N GLN A 98 -1.69 -7.95 -0.05
CA GLN A 98 -1.09 -9.18 -0.59
C GLN A 98 0.32 -9.01 -1.14
N HIS A 99 0.67 -7.79 -1.58
CA HIS A 99 1.98 -7.47 -2.11
C HIS A 99 2.92 -6.88 -1.05
N MET A 100 2.42 -6.63 0.17
CA MET A 100 3.23 -6.18 1.28
C MET A 100 4.29 -7.22 1.66
N SER A 101 5.54 -6.77 1.83
CA SER A 101 6.62 -7.67 2.22
C SER A 101 6.51 -8.09 3.69
N SER A 102 7.11 -9.24 4.02
CA SER A 102 7.21 -9.69 5.41
C SER A 102 7.98 -8.70 6.31
N GLU A 103 8.92 -7.93 5.76
CA GLU A 103 9.66 -6.92 6.52
C GLU A 103 8.74 -5.79 6.98
N VAL A 104 7.82 -5.35 6.12
CA VAL A 104 6.84 -4.31 6.47
C VAL A 104 5.87 -4.83 7.53
N HIS A 105 5.34 -6.05 7.40
CA HIS A 105 4.48 -6.63 8.43
C HIS A 105 5.17 -6.74 9.80
N LYS A 106 6.45 -7.15 9.83
CA LYS A 106 7.25 -7.20 11.07
C LYS A 106 7.44 -5.82 11.67
N ALA A 107 7.76 -4.83 10.85
CA ALA A 107 7.97 -3.47 11.29
C ALA A 107 6.67 -2.84 11.84
N ILE A 108 5.51 -3.09 11.22
CA ILE A 108 4.21 -2.66 11.76
C ILE A 108 3.92 -3.33 13.11
N SER A 109 4.15 -4.65 13.22
CA SER A 109 3.96 -5.36 14.48
C SER A 109 4.86 -4.79 15.59
N MET A 110 6.11 -4.50 15.25
CA MET A 110 7.06 -3.85 16.15
C MET A 110 6.58 -2.45 16.55
N ALA A 111 6.12 -1.64 15.60
CA ALA A 111 5.62 -0.30 15.86
C ALA A 111 4.40 -0.30 16.80
N LYS A 112 3.43 -1.19 16.56
CA LYS A 112 2.28 -1.39 17.45
C LYS A 112 2.71 -1.81 18.85
N SER A 113 3.72 -2.68 18.97
CA SER A 113 4.22 -3.16 20.27
C SER A 113 4.99 -2.09 21.06
N GLN A 114 5.73 -1.23 20.35
CA GLN A 114 6.51 -0.14 20.95
C GLN A 114 5.68 1.14 21.14
N HIS A 115 4.48 1.18 20.56
CA HIS A 115 3.67 2.38 20.45
C HIS A 115 4.44 3.57 19.84
N SER A 116 5.32 3.29 18.88
CA SER A 116 6.07 4.29 18.13
C SER A 116 6.53 3.73 16.79
N CYS A 117 6.70 4.60 15.79
CA CYS A 117 7.39 4.28 14.53
C CYS A 117 8.84 4.80 14.49
N ASP A 118 9.30 5.45 15.57
CA ASP A 118 10.65 5.98 15.66
C ASP A 118 11.69 4.87 15.55
N ASP A 119 12.75 5.12 14.77
CA ASP A 119 13.87 4.19 14.56
C ASP A 119 13.48 2.81 13.98
N ILE A 120 12.27 2.69 13.40
CA ILE A 120 11.83 1.48 12.70
C ILE A 120 12.06 1.63 11.19
N GLU A 121 12.96 0.83 10.65
CA GLU A 121 13.28 0.83 9.22
C GLU A 121 12.81 -0.44 8.49
N VAL A 122 12.44 -0.26 7.22
CA VAL A 122 12.20 -1.31 6.25
C VAL A 122 12.99 -0.96 5.00
N TRP A 123 13.79 -1.89 4.45
CA TRP A 123 14.62 -1.66 3.26
C TRP A 123 15.49 -0.39 3.32
N HIS A 124 16.09 -0.09 4.48
CA HIS A 124 16.91 1.11 4.72
C HIS A 124 16.14 2.44 4.61
N SER A 125 14.84 2.41 4.86
CA SER A 125 13.98 3.59 4.88
C SER A 125 13.06 3.54 6.11
N PRO A 126 12.69 4.70 6.69
CA PRO A 126 11.66 4.75 7.73
C PRO A 126 10.39 3.99 7.35
N LEU A 127 9.80 3.29 8.31
CA LEU A 127 8.56 2.52 8.13
C LEU A 127 7.44 3.36 7.51
N GLU A 128 7.36 4.64 7.87
CA GLU A 128 6.38 5.63 7.39
C GLU A 128 6.24 5.60 5.86
N TYR A 129 7.35 5.56 5.13
CA TYR A 129 7.33 5.53 3.66
C TYR A 129 6.69 4.27 3.09
N SER A 130 6.68 3.17 3.84
CA SER A 130 6.05 1.91 3.42
C SER A 130 4.56 1.83 3.79
N VAL A 131 4.09 2.62 4.76
CA VAL A 131 2.73 2.47 5.31
C VAL A 131 1.81 3.66 5.05
N ASP A 132 2.34 4.86 4.80
CA ASP A 132 1.56 6.09 4.74
C ASP A 132 0.59 6.16 3.56
N TRP A 133 1.03 5.75 2.37
CA TRP A 133 0.16 5.75 1.19
C TRP A 133 -1.03 4.79 1.38
N MET A 134 -0.75 3.58 1.87
CA MET A 134 -1.82 2.61 2.09
C MET A 134 -2.66 3.00 3.31
N GLY A 135 -2.08 3.58 4.37
CA GLY A 135 -2.83 4.06 5.53
C GLY A 135 -3.82 5.16 5.18
N SER A 136 -3.35 6.17 4.43
CA SER A 136 -4.22 7.26 3.95
C SER A 136 -5.34 6.80 3.02
N SER A 137 -5.07 5.76 2.24
CA SER A 137 -6.06 5.21 1.30
C SER A 137 -7.03 4.23 1.96
N CYS A 138 -6.54 3.37 2.86
CA CYS A 138 -7.23 2.16 3.32
C CYS A 138 -7.65 2.14 4.78
N CYS A 139 -7.20 3.09 5.60
CA CYS A 139 -7.68 3.20 6.97
C CYS A 139 -8.87 4.16 7.06
N SER A 140 -9.85 3.81 7.89
CA SER A 140 -11.03 4.63 8.18
C SER A 140 -10.63 6.05 8.67
N SER A 141 -9.50 6.15 9.38
CA SER A 141 -8.93 7.40 9.89
C SER A 141 -8.31 8.29 8.81
N GLY A 142 -8.09 7.75 7.61
CA GLY A 142 -7.31 8.40 6.55
C GLY A 142 -5.83 8.58 6.93
N LYS A 143 -5.33 7.80 7.90
CA LYS A 143 -3.95 7.86 8.41
C LYS A 143 -3.36 6.46 8.57
N SER A 144 -2.04 6.36 8.42
CA SER A 144 -1.32 5.16 8.83
C SER A 144 -1.12 5.11 10.35
N LEU A 145 -0.72 3.95 10.88
CA LEU A 145 -0.31 3.81 12.27
C LEU A 145 0.77 4.82 12.66
N CYS A 146 1.71 5.14 11.77
CA CYS A 146 2.82 6.03 12.11
C CYS A 146 2.35 7.49 12.16
N GLN A 147 1.43 7.88 11.27
CA GLN A 147 0.80 9.19 11.32
C GLN A 147 -0.08 9.37 12.56
N GLU A 148 -0.69 8.29 13.06
CA GLU A 148 -1.46 8.33 14.31
C GLU A 148 -0.57 8.34 15.55
N LEU A 149 0.49 7.52 15.59
CA LEU A 149 1.43 7.44 16.70
C LEU A 149 2.33 8.70 16.80
N GLY A 150 2.78 9.25 15.67
CA GLY A 150 3.55 10.50 15.60
C GLY A 150 2.71 11.78 15.67
N GLY A 151 1.39 11.68 15.42
CA GLY A 151 0.46 12.82 15.41
C GLY A 151 0.11 13.41 16.78
N GLY A 152 0.68 12.87 17.87
CA GLY A 152 0.46 13.31 19.25
C GLY A 152 1.62 14.07 19.91
N GLY A 153 2.75 14.28 19.21
CA GLY A 153 3.94 14.87 19.83
C GLY A 153 4.75 15.68 18.84
N GLY A 154 4.64 17.01 18.96
CA GLY A 154 5.54 17.92 18.26
C GLY A 154 7.01 17.55 18.53
N HIS A 155 7.82 17.61 17.48
CA HIS A 155 9.27 17.46 17.53
C HIS A 155 9.87 18.14 18.76
N SER A 156 10.27 17.34 19.74
CA SER A 156 11.26 17.73 20.73
C SER A 156 12.48 16.88 20.47
N HIS A 157 13.37 17.39 19.62
CA HIS A 157 14.76 16.96 19.57
C HIS A 157 15.37 17.16 20.96
N HIS A 158 15.27 16.16 21.83
CA HIS A 158 16.11 16.09 23.00
C HIS A 158 17.51 15.66 22.56
N HIS A 159 18.31 16.66 22.19
CA HIS A 159 19.77 16.52 22.15
C HIS A 159 20.25 16.04 23.52
N HIS A 160 20.62 14.77 23.60
CA HIS A 160 21.46 14.26 24.67
C HIS A 160 22.85 14.91 24.55
N HIS A 161 23.06 16.03 25.24
CA HIS A 161 24.40 16.49 25.55
C HIS A 161 24.94 15.66 26.72
N SER A 162 25.79 14.69 26.37
CA SER A 162 26.64 13.95 27.29
C SER A 162 27.49 14.91 28.12
N ALA A 163 27.37 14.80 29.44
CA ALA A 163 28.27 15.44 30.39
C ALA A 163 29.68 14.84 30.25
N ALA A 164 30.67 15.68 29.95
CA ALA A 164 32.08 15.36 30.14
C ALA A 164 32.61 16.28 31.24
N GLY A 165 32.81 15.70 32.43
CA GLY A 165 33.54 16.35 33.50
C GLY A 165 35.05 16.34 33.25
N ARG A 166 35.70 17.46 33.59
CA ARG A 166 36.94 17.57 34.35
C ARG A 166 37.22 19.04 34.65
#